data_AF-M2LL13-F1
#
_entry.id   AF-M2LL13-F1
#
_cell.length_a   1.000
_cell.length_b   1.000
_cell.length_c   1.000
_cell.angle_alpha   90.00
_cell.angle_beta   90.00
_cell.angle_gamma   90.00
#
_symmetry.space_group_name_H-M   'P 1'
#
loop_
_entity.id
_entity.type
_entity.pdbx_description
1 polymer ?
#
loop_
_entity_poly.entity_id
_entity_poly.type
_entity_poly.pdbx_seq_one_letter_code
_entity_poly.pdbx_strand_id
1 'polypeptide(L)'
;MAAHAATKAIDTQDITDKARRALLQQLEAVRGKKNLVIERSLAGTVGLFIKFSTLQEYGVDKLFFLENHNVDSTQRNIVFLVRGDNAKRVRTVAEQIRLVRSESKIDHDFSIIWVPRRTLVSNVVLEEHGVLGEANISEWDLQFVSLEPDVLSLELEDAFSDLVLRRDPTSIFASARALMLLQKQHGLFPRMIGKGENAKKLAELLQRMRNEEDVNDSADASNTYLTSFGLTPSSVIESLIIIDREVDFPTVLATQLTYEGLLDEVFGVSNNQTEVDSSVLGGAPAPQQQNGAAAGAPTTATKRKVQLDSTDKLFPSLRDANFATIGPMLNATARRLQNDQQSIHKADQTVSDLKDFVHNKLPSYQAEAASLKIHTSLAEEITNFTRSELFRRTLEVEQNLLIGSEGSTMHENVEELIARDMPLQTVLRLLCLESCLSNGIRQRELDHFKRMILQAYGYQHLLTLANLEKMGLLVPKESHKGYLNPIASSAGQSATDWNTVRRGLQLWTDDVQEAEPTDIAYAFSG
;
A
#
# COMPACT_ATOMS: atom_id res chain seq x y z
N MET A 1 -30.06 -18.73 -27.35
CA MET A 1 -29.60 -18.27 -26.03
C MET A 1 -28.68 -19.34 -25.46
N ALA A 2 -27.39 -19.25 -25.77
CA ALA A 2 -26.39 -20.09 -25.11
C ALA A 2 -26.09 -19.43 -23.76
N ALA A 3 -26.36 -20.14 -22.67
CA ALA A 3 -25.90 -19.73 -21.35
C ALA A 3 -24.37 -19.60 -21.42
N HIS A 4 -23.85 -18.38 -21.32
CA HIS A 4 -22.44 -18.19 -21.01
C HIS A 4 -22.22 -18.85 -19.64
N ALA A 5 -21.56 -20.01 -19.65
CA ALA A 5 -20.99 -20.56 -18.43
C ALA A 5 -20.17 -19.46 -17.78
N ALA A 6 -20.45 -19.13 -16.52
CA ALA A 6 -19.76 -18.08 -15.79
C ALA A 6 -18.25 -18.34 -15.91
N THR A 7 -17.58 -17.53 -16.71
CA THR A 7 -16.14 -17.62 -16.94
C THR A 7 -15.46 -17.46 -15.59
N LYS A 8 -14.62 -18.43 -15.20
CA LYS A 8 -13.98 -18.44 -13.88
C LYS A 8 -13.25 -17.10 -13.67
N ALA A 9 -13.53 -16.42 -12.56
CA ALA A 9 -12.82 -15.20 -12.19
C ALA A 9 -11.31 -15.44 -12.15
N ILE A 10 -10.52 -14.40 -12.43
CA ILE A 10 -9.06 -14.46 -12.36
C ILE A 10 -8.67 -14.80 -10.91
N ASP A 11 -7.89 -15.87 -10.75
CA ASP A 11 -7.33 -16.25 -9.47
C ASP A 11 -6.09 -15.39 -9.20
N THR A 12 -6.22 -14.38 -8.35
CA THR A 12 -5.13 -13.45 -8.04
C THR A 12 -3.99 -14.13 -7.28
N GLN A 13 -4.26 -15.24 -6.58
CA GLN A 13 -3.22 -15.99 -5.87
C GLN A 13 -2.26 -16.70 -6.83
N ASP A 14 -2.74 -17.16 -7.99
CA ASP A 14 -1.90 -17.76 -9.03
C ASP A 14 -0.79 -16.81 -9.52
N ILE A 15 -1.04 -15.50 -9.52
CA ILE A 15 -0.06 -14.47 -9.90
C ILE A 15 1.07 -14.44 -8.87
N THR A 16 0.71 -14.36 -7.59
CA THR A 16 1.66 -14.34 -6.46
C THR A 16 2.44 -15.66 -6.36
N ASP A 17 1.79 -16.80 -6.59
CA ASP A 17 2.42 -18.11 -6.55
C ASP A 17 3.44 -18.35 -7.66
N LYS A 18 3.27 -17.71 -8.83
CA LYS A 18 4.30 -17.70 -9.88
C LYS A 18 5.52 -16.90 -9.41
N ALA A 19 5.31 -15.71 -8.85
CA ALA A 19 6.40 -14.89 -8.32
C ALA A 19 7.16 -15.62 -7.19
N ARG A 20 6.43 -16.30 -6.29
CA ARG A 20 6.99 -17.15 -5.24
C ARG A 20 7.92 -18.21 -5.79
N ARG A 21 7.44 -19.03 -6.73
CA ARG A 21 8.23 -20.11 -7.36
C ARG A 21 9.47 -19.56 -8.06
N ALA A 22 9.35 -18.45 -8.78
CA ALA A 22 10.48 -17.82 -9.47
C ALA A 22 11.58 -17.39 -8.49
N LEU A 23 11.24 -16.76 -7.35
CA LEU A 23 12.24 -16.38 -6.35
C LEU A 23 12.91 -17.60 -5.72
N LEU A 24 12.13 -18.62 -5.34
CA LEU A 24 12.67 -19.84 -4.75
C LEU A 24 13.63 -20.57 -5.71
N GLN A 25 13.34 -20.56 -7.01
CA GLN A 25 14.24 -21.10 -8.04
C GLN A 25 15.55 -20.31 -8.16
N GLN A 26 15.50 -18.97 -8.07
CA GLN A 26 16.72 -18.14 -8.03
C GLN A 26 17.57 -18.45 -6.80
N LEU A 27 16.93 -18.65 -5.64
CA LEU A 27 17.64 -19.05 -4.43
C LEU A 27 18.24 -20.45 -4.59
N GLU A 28 17.51 -21.42 -5.14
CA GLU A 28 18.01 -22.78 -5.38
C GLU A 28 19.24 -22.81 -6.29
N ALA A 29 19.30 -21.93 -7.30
CA ALA A 29 20.44 -21.82 -8.20
C ALA A 29 21.75 -21.47 -7.48
N VAL A 30 21.69 -20.72 -6.37
CA VAL A 30 22.84 -20.42 -5.51
C VAL A 30 23.09 -21.62 -4.58
N ARG A 31 24.06 -22.47 -4.94
CA ARG A 31 24.35 -23.72 -4.22
C ARG A 31 24.94 -23.47 -2.83
N GLY A 32 24.45 -24.22 -1.84
CA GLY A 32 24.92 -24.15 -0.46
C GLY A 32 24.19 -23.11 0.39
N LYS A 33 24.64 -22.95 1.64
CA LYS A 33 24.10 -21.92 2.55
C LYS A 33 24.45 -20.52 2.06
N LYS A 34 23.56 -19.56 2.30
CA LYS A 34 23.70 -18.16 1.88
C LYS A 34 23.16 -17.19 2.92
N ASN A 35 23.77 -16.02 2.99
CA ASN A 35 23.18 -14.86 3.65
C ASN A 35 22.33 -14.09 2.64
N LEU A 36 21.12 -13.70 3.04
CA LEU A 36 20.23 -12.89 2.21
C LEU A 36 20.25 -11.44 2.71
N VAL A 37 20.67 -10.52 1.85
CA VAL A 37 20.60 -9.08 2.07
C VAL A 37 19.41 -8.55 1.27
N ILE A 38 18.39 -8.08 1.97
CA ILE A 38 17.14 -7.63 1.36
C ILE A 38 16.87 -6.18 1.72
N GLU A 39 16.35 -5.42 0.78
CA GLU A 39 15.86 -4.07 1.05
C GLU A 39 14.60 -4.11 1.94
N ARG A 40 14.46 -3.18 2.89
CA ARG A 40 13.37 -3.20 3.88
C ARG A 40 11.97 -3.17 3.25
N SER A 41 11.72 -2.29 2.28
CA SER A 41 10.39 -2.18 1.64
C SER A 41 10.00 -3.50 0.96
N LEU A 42 10.97 -4.13 0.28
CA LEU A 42 10.77 -5.39 -0.43
C LEU A 42 10.59 -6.58 0.54
N ALA A 43 11.20 -6.53 1.73
CA ALA A 43 11.03 -7.59 2.73
C ALA A 43 9.58 -7.70 3.23
N GLY A 44 8.90 -6.56 3.38
CA GLY A 44 7.46 -6.53 3.67
C GLY A 44 6.66 -7.21 2.57
N THR A 45 6.91 -6.83 1.31
CA THR A 45 6.26 -7.42 0.13
C THR A 45 6.51 -8.93 -0.01
N VAL A 46 7.74 -9.40 0.17
CA VAL A 46 8.07 -10.84 0.15
C VAL A 46 7.38 -11.58 1.30
N GLY A 47 7.29 -10.94 2.47
CA GLY A 47 6.65 -11.47 3.66
C GLY A 47 5.16 -11.79 3.50
N LEU A 48 4.48 -11.16 2.53
CA LEU A 48 3.07 -11.45 2.19
C LEU A 48 2.86 -12.90 1.75
N PHE A 49 3.84 -13.51 1.08
CA PHE A 49 3.66 -14.83 0.46
C PHE A 49 4.82 -15.81 0.70
N ILE A 50 5.91 -15.39 1.35
CA ILE A 50 7.02 -16.26 1.74
C ILE A 50 7.41 -16.03 3.19
N LYS A 51 7.27 -17.08 4.02
CA LYS A 51 7.76 -17.08 5.39
C LYS A 51 9.28 -17.26 5.41
N PHE A 52 9.94 -16.70 6.42
CA PHE A 52 11.37 -16.90 6.62
C PHE A 52 11.75 -18.38 6.76
N SER A 53 10.90 -19.19 7.40
CA SER A 53 11.09 -20.65 7.49
C SER A 53 11.22 -21.31 6.12
N THR A 54 10.45 -20.87 5.13
CA THR A 54 10.55 -21.37 3.75
C THR A 54 11.85 -20.90 3.10
N LEU A 55 12.31 -19.68 3.35
CA LEU A 55 13.63 -19.23 2.86
C LEU A 55 14.77 -20.08 3.45
N GLN A 56 14.65 -20.49 4.71
CA GLN A 56 15.64 -21.36 5.37
C GLN A 56 15.75 -22.74 4.70
N GLU A 57 14.63 -23.31 4.25
CA GLU A 57 14.61 -24.56 3.47
C GLU A 57 15.41 -24.45 2.16
N TYR A 58 15.51 -23.24 1.59
CA TYR A 58 16.29 -22.93 0.39
C TYR A 58 17.71 -22.42 0.70
N GLY A 59 18.19 -22.67 1.92
CA GLY A 59 19.58 -22.43 2.32
C GLY A 59 19.88 -21.01 2.82
N VAL A 60 18.87 -20.17 3.07
CA VAL A 60 19.07 -18.87 3.71
C VAL A 60 19.37 -19.08 5.20
N ASP A 61 20.59 -18.74 5.64
CA ASP A 61 21.02 -18.90 7.03
C ASP A 61 20.62 -17.68 7.87
N LYS A 62 20.88 -16.47 7.35
CA LYS A 62 20.54 -15.19 7.98
C LYS A 62 20.00 -14.19 6.98
N LEU A 63 19.19 -13.27 7.49
CA LEU A 63 18.62 -12.14 6.76
C LEU A 63 19.18 -10.83 7.31
N PHE A 64 19.64 -9.96 6.41
CA PHE A 64 20.12 -8.62 6.70
C PHE A 64 19.31 -7.60 5.91
N PHE A 65 19.02 -6.46 6.53
CA PHE A 65 18.44 -5.33 5.80
C PHE A 65 19.55 -4.53 5.14
N LEU A 66 19.38 -4.22 3.84
CA LEU A 66 20.35 -3.44 3.07
C LEU A 66 20.69 -2.12 3.77
N GLU A 67 19.71 -1.45 4.35
CA GLU A 67 19.85 -0.14 4.99
C GLU A 67 20.67 -0.18 6.31
N ASN A 68 20.87 -1.37 6.89
CA ASN A 68 21.58 -1.50 8.15
C ASN A 68 23.12 -1.51 7.99
N HIS A 69 23.63 -1.70 6.77
CA HIS A 69 25.07 -1.77 6.47
C HIS A 69 25.86 -2.74 7.39
N ASN A 70 25.24 -3.86 7.78
CA ASN A 70 25.78 -4.78 8.78
C ASN A 70 25.80 -6.24 8.31
N VAL A 71 25.96 -6.45 7.00
CA VAL A 71 26.05 -7.78 6.41
C VAL A 71 27.22 -8.53 7.04
N ASP A 72 26.93 -9.64 7.72
CA ASP A 72 28.00 -10.48 8.26
C ASP A 72 28.59 -11.40 7.19
N SER A 73 29.85 -11.79 7.39
CA SER A 73 30.61 -12.68 6.50
C SER A 73 30.55 -14.15 6.93
N THR A 74 29.47 -14.57 7.61
CA THR A 74 29.38 -15.94 8.14
C THR A 74 29.19 -17.01 7.07
N GLN A 75 28.57 -16.67 5.94
CA GLN A 75 28.39 -17.56 4.79
C GLN A 75 29.21 -17.07 3.60
N ARG A 76 29.75 -18.02 2.82
CA ARG A 76 30.48 -17.73 1.57
C ARG A 76 29.57 -17.05 0.54
N ASN A 77 28.34 -17.53 0.38
CA ASN A 77 27.38 -16.94 -0.55
C ASN A 77 26.66 -15.76 0.10
N ILE A 78 26.64 -14.62 -0.58
CA ILE A 78 25.86 -13.44 -0.18
C ILE A 78 24.95 -13.06 -1.35
N VAL A 79 23.65 -13.10 -1.11
CA VAL A 79 22.62 -12.81 -2.11
C VAL A 79 21.96 -11.47 -1.79
N PHE A 80 22.04 -10.51 -2.69
CA PHE A 80 21.33 -9.24 -2.61
C PHE A 80 19.99 -9.34 -3.34
N LEU A 81 18.90 -9.01 -2.67
CA LEU A 81 17.55 -8.95 -3.23
C LEU A 81 17.03 -7.51 -3.09
N VAL A 82 17.10 -6.73 -4.17
CA VAL A 82 16.97 -5.26 -4.11
C VAL A 82 16.28 -4.73 -5.37
N ARG A 83 15.53 -3.62 -5.25
CA ARG A 83 14.93 -2.98 -6.43
C ARG A 83 15.99 -2.33 -7.33
N GLY A 84 16.07 -2.77 -8.59
CA GLY A 84 17.10 -2.37 -9.56
C GLY A 84 16.87 -1.01 -10.25
N ASP A 85 15.68 -0.44 -10.06
CA ASP A 85 15.28 0.85 -10.63
C ASP A 85 15.73 2.06 -9.78
N ASN A 86 16.18 1.85 -8.54
CA ASN A 86 16.61 2.93 -7.65
C ASN A 86 18.14 3.01 -7.54
N ALA A 87 18.72 4.03 -8.19
CA ALA A 87 20.18 4.22 -8.25
C ALA A 87 20.84 4.36 -6.86
N LYS A 88 20.15 4.92 -5.86
CA LYS A 88 20.67 5.03 -4.49
C LYS A 88 20.86 3.64 -3.87
N ARG A 89 19.87 2.76 -4.06
CA ARG A 89 19.92 1.39 -3.55
C ARG A 89 20.97 0.55 -4.27
N VAL A 90 21.11 0.71 -5.59
CA VAL A 90 22.19 0.07 -6.35
C VAL A 90 23.57 0.49 -5.83
N ARG A 91 23.77 1.78 -5.56
CA ARG A 91 25.02 2.27 -4.97
C ARG A 91 25.31 1.62 -3.62
N THR A 92 24.30 1.49 -2.75
CA THR A 92 24.46 0.82 -1.46
C THR A 92 24.86 -0.66 -1.62
N VAL A 93 24.30 -1.38 -2.59
CA VAL A 93 24.74 -2.75 -2.91
C VAL A 93 26.22 -2.76 -3.30
N ALA A 94 26.63 -1.86 -4.20
CA ALA A 94 28.02 -1.77 -4.65
C ALA A 94 29.00 -1.46 -3.50
N GLU A 95 28.64 -0.52 -2.63
CA GLU A 95 29.41 -0.15 -1.44
C GLU A 95 29.56 -1.33 -0.47
N GLN A 96 28.50 -2.11 -0.25
CA GLN A 96 28.54 -3.27 0.64
C GLN A 96 29.37 -4.42 0.08
N ILE A 97 29.31 -4.69 -1.23
CA ILE A 97 30.18 -5.70 -1.86
C ILE A 97 31.65 -5.33 -1.62
N ARG A 98 32.02 -4.06 -1.84
CA ARG A 98 33.38 -3.57 -1.59
C ARG A 98 33.77 -3.68 -0.12
N LEU A 99 32.89 -3.30 0.79
CA LEU A 99 33.16 -3.36 2.22
C LEU A 99 33.44 -4.80 2.67
N VAL A 100 32.54 -5.73 2.33
CA VAL A 100 32.70 -7.16 2.66
C VAL A 100 33.99 -7.72 2.07
N ARG A 101 34.33 -7.37 0.82
CA ARG A 101 35.60 -7.78 0.20
C ARG A 101 36.82 -7.27 0.96
N SER A 102 36.78 -6.03 1.43
CA SER A 102 37.92 -5.42 2.12
C SER A 102 38.11 -5.92 3.55
N GLU A 103 37.04 -6.29 4.24
CA GLU A 103 37.07 -6.64 5.67
C GLU A 103 37.02 -8.14 5.94
N SER A 104 36.46 -8.94 5.03
CA SER A 104 36.30 -10.37 5.26
C SER A 104 37.61 -11.13 5.18
N LYS A 105 37.72 -12.18 5.99
CA LYS A 105 38.85 -13.12 6.00
C LYS A 105 38.63 -14.31 5.06
N ILE A 106 37.45 -14.43 4.46
CA ILE A 106 37.11 -15.50 3.53
C ILE A 106 36.68 -14.92 2.19
N ASP A 107 36.88 -15.71 1.13
CA ASP A 107 36.35 -15.36 -0.18
C ASP A 107 34.83 -15.51 -0.20
N HIS A 108 34.17 -14.52 -0.80
CA HIS A 108 32.72 -14.51 -0.98
C HIS A 108 32.33 -14.64 -2.44
N ASP A 109 31.20 -15.31 -2.66
CA ASP A 109 30.50 -15.35 -3.94
C ASP A 109 29.26 -14.47 -3.83
N PHE A 110 29.23 -13.38 -4.59
CA PHE A 110 28.12 -12.44 -4.59
C PHE A 110 27.11 -12.80 -5.67
N SER A 111 25.84 -12.75 -5.33
CA SER A 111 24.74 -12.81 -6.30
C SER A 111 23.82 -11.61 -6.08
N ILE A 112 23.35 -11.00 -7.16
CA ILE A 112 22.38 -9.91 -7.11
C ILE A 112 21.15 -10.35 -7.88
N ILE A 113 20.00 -10.28 -7.23
CA ILE A 113 18.68 -10.50 -7.79
C ILE A 113 18.00 -9.13 -7.85
N TRP A 114 17.98 -8.53 -9.05
CA TRP A 114 17.31 -7.26 -9.25
C TRP A 114 15.80 -7.44 -9.38
N VAL A 115 15.06 -6.54 -8.73
CA VAL A 115 13.58 -6.53 -8.73
C VAL A 115 13.05 -5.24 -9.36
N PRO A 116 12.09 -5.31 -10.30
CA PRO A 116 11.75 -6.48 -11.10
C PRO A 116 12.79 -6.81 -12.18
N ARG A 117 13.74 -5.90 -12.44
CA ARG A 117 14.62 -5.96 -13.61
C ARG A 117 15.99 -5.34 -13.36
N ARG A 118 16.97 -5.72 -14.19
CA ARG A 118 18.28 -5.08 -14.32
C ARG A 118 18.15 -3.85 -15.21
N THR A 119 18.79 -2.76 -14.79
CA THR A 119 18.79 -1.51 -15.55
C THR A 119 20.17 -1.18 -16.08
N LEU A 120 20.26 -0.41 -17.18
CA LEU A 120 21.55 0.10 -17.66
C LEU A 120 22.24 0.95 -16.59
N VAL A 121 21.47 1.77 -15.86
CA VAL A 121 21.97 2.55 -14.72
C VAL A 121 22.56 1.62 -13.66
N SER A 122 21.92 0.49 -13.36
CA SER A 122 22.47 -0.45 -12.39
C SER A 122 23.83 -1.02 -12.81
N ASN A 123 24.02 -1.29 -14.10
CA ASN A 123 25.31 -1.76 -14.64
C ASN A 123 26.39 -0.69 -14.50
N VAL A 124 26.10 0.54 -14.93
CA VAL A 124 27.05 1.66 -14.87
C VAL A 124 27.48 1.90 -13.43
N VAL A 125 26.55 1.92 -12.47
CA VAL A 125 26.89 2.11 -11.05
C VAL A 125 27.79 0.98 -10.54
N LEU A 126 27.47 -0.29 -10.83
CA LEU A 126 28.33 -1.40 -10.41
C LEU A 126 29.71 -1.38 -11.08
N GLU A 127 29.79 -0.97 -12.35
CA GLU A 127 31.02 -0.84 -13.13
C GLU A 127 31.92 0.27 -12.57
N GLU A 128 31.36 1.45 -12.29
CA GLU A 128 32.07 2.58 -11.67
C GLU A 128 32.63 2.23 -10.28
N HIS A 129 31.97 1.31 -9.56
CA HIS A 129 32.44 0.80 -8.28
C HIS A 129 33.39 -0.39 -8.42
N GLY A 130 33.63 -0.89 -9.63
CA GLY A 130 34.52 -2.00 -9.93
C GLY A 130 33.97 -3.39 -9.58
N VAL A 131 32.69 -3.51 -9.20
CA VAL A 131 32.09 -4.74 -8.67
C VAL A 131 31.18 -5.46 -9.66
N LEU A 132 30.97 -4.93 -10.87
CA LEU A 132 30.10 -5.53 -11.88
C LEU A 132 30.51 -6.96 -12.25
N GLY A 133 31.82 -7.22 -12.35
CA GLY A 133 32.37 -8.55 -12.65
C GLY A 133 32.48 -9.49 -11.45
N GLU A 134 32.18 -9.01 -10.24
CA GLU A 134 32.32 -9.79 -9.00
C GLU A 134 31.02 -10.46 -8.56
N ALA A 135 29.89 -10.09 -9.16
CA ALA A 135 28.57 -10.58 -8.77
C ALA A 135 27.87 -11.31 -9.91
N ASN A 136 27.24 -12.43 -9.59
CA ASN A 136 26.31 -13.11 -10.48
C ASN A 136 24.98 -12.33 -10.48
N ILE A 137 24.65 -11.68 -11.59
CA ILE A 137 23.46 -10.83 -11.68
C ILE A 137 22.32 -11.58 -12.37
N SER A 138 21.17 -11.59 -11.71
CA SER A 138 19.91 -12.18 -12.18
C SER A 138 18.76 -11.20 -11.94
N GLU A 139 17.59 -11.53 -12.49
CA GLU A 139 16.38 -10.72 -12.36
C GLU A 139 15.26 -11.58 -11.78
N TRP A 140 14.44 -10.98 -10.93
CA TRP A 140 13.19 -11.57 -10.48
C TRP A 140 12.05 -10.65 -10.83
N ASP A 141 11.25 -11.07 -11.81
CA ASP A 141 10.17 -10.26 -12.40
C ASP A 141 8.92 -10.18 -11.50
N LEU A 142 9.07 -9.59 -10.31
CA LEU A 142 7.98 -9.33 -9.39
C LEU A 142 7.10 -8.18 -9.91
N GLN A 143 5.91 -8.55 -10.40
CA GLN A 143 4.88 -7.60 -10.86
C GLN A 143 3.85 -7.38 -9.74
N PHE A 144 2.57 -7.64 -10.02
CA PHE A 144 1.53 -7.60 -8.99
C PHE A 144 1.72 -8.67 -7.92
N VAL A 145 1.42 -8.31 -6.69
CA VAL A 145 1.20 -9.19 -5.55
C VAL A 145 -0.27 -9.08 -5.15
N SER A 146 -0.90 -10.22 -4.87
CA SER A 146 -2.26 -10.26 -4.34
C SER A 146 -2.23 -9.94 -2.84
N LEU A 147 -2.84 -8.82 -2.48
CA LEU A 147 -3.12 -8.46 -1.09
C LEU A 147 -4.42 -9.14 -0.63
N GLU A 148 -5.40 -9.18 -1.52
CA GLU A 148 -6.71 -9.80 -1.31
C GLU A 148 -7.18 -10.47 -2.63
N PRO A 149 -8.23 -11.31 -2.62
CA PRO A 149 -8.78 -11.92 -3.84
C PRO A 149 -9.14 -10.91 -4.94
N ASP A 150 -9.44 -9.67 -4.56
CA ASP A 150 -9.86 -8.55 -5.41
C ASP A 150 -8.86 -7.38 -5.44
N VAL A 151 -7.71 -7.48 -4.75
CA VAL A 151 -6.71 -6.41 -4.68
C VAL A 151 -5.33 -6.91 -5.12
N LEU A 152 -4.82 -6.30 -6.19
CA LEU A 152 -3.46 -6.46 -6.70
C LEU A 152 -2.67 -5.16 -6.52
N SER A 153 -1.46 -5.25 -5.98
CA SER A 153 -0.57 -4.11 -5.77
C SER A 153 0.83 -4.37 -6.31
N LEU A 154 1.52 -3.33 -6.77
CA LEU A 154 2.96 -3.38 -7.10
C LEU A 154 3.85 -3.14 -5.87
N GLU A 155 3.25 -2.72 -4.75
CA GLU A 155 3.92 -2.39 -3.49
C GLU A 155 5.12 -1.43 -3.69
N LEU A 156 4.89 -0.37 -4.48
CA LEU A 156 5.87 0.67 -4.79
C LEU A 156 5.65 1.89 -3.88
N GLU A 157 6.20 1.84 -2.67
CA GLU A 157 6.06 2.89 -1.63
C GLU A 157 6.39 4.30 -2.14
N ASP A 158 7.46 4.44 -2.93
CA ASP A 158 7.93 5.73 -3.43
C ASP A 158 7.15 6.24 -4.66
N ALA A 159 6.26 5.43 -5.26
CA ALA A 159 5.67 5.70 -6.58
C ALA A 159 4.94 7.03 -6.67
N PHE A 160 4.26 7.45 -5.60
CA PHE A 160 3.59 8.75 -5.56
C PHE A 160 4.59 9.90 -5.66
N SER A 161 5.62 9.87 -4.81
CA SER A 161 6.64 10.92 -4.78
C SER A 161 7.49 10.93 -6.06
N ASP A 162 7.82 9.76 -6.60
CA ASP A 162 8.54 9.63 -7.87
C ASP A 162 7.72 10.23 -9.01
N LEU A 163 6.46 9.84 -9.15
CA LEU A 163 5.63 10.25 -10.26
C LEU A 163 5.19 11.72 -10.17
N VAL A 164 4.69 12.15 -9.02
CA VAL A 164 4.05 13.47 -8.88
C VAL A 164 5.07 14.57 -8.57
N LEU A 165 6.04 14.30 -7.67
CA LEU A 165 7.04 15.30 -7.27
C LEU A 165 8.28 15.29 -8.17
N ARG A 166 8.82 14.10 -8.49
CA ARG A 166 10.06 13.97 -9.27
C ARG A 166 9.82 13.85 -10.77
N ARG A 167 8.58 13.59 -11.19
CA ARG A 167 8.17 13.34 -12.59
C ARG A 167 8.91 12.16 -13.21
N ASP A 168 9.21 11.16 -12.38
CA ASP A 168 9.78 9.88 -12.78
C ASP A 168 8.66 8.90 -13.20
N PRO A 169 8.60 8.47 -14.47
CA PRO A 169 7.55 7.59 -14.98
C PRO A 169 7.78 6.10 -14.69
N THR A 170 8.77 5.73 -13.88
CA THR A 170 9.13 4.32 -13.62
C THR A 170 7.94 3.49 -13.13
N SER A 171 7.08 4.05 -12.27
CA SER A 171 5.86 3.36 -11.81
C SER A 171 4.85 3.12 -12.93
N ILE A 172 4.71 4.04 -13.89
CA ILE A 172 3.86 3.85 -15.09
C ILE A 172 4.40 2.68 -15.92
N PHE A 173 5.72 2.61 -16.11
CA PHE A 173 6.35 1.52 -16.83
C PHE A 173 6.17 0.17 -16.13
N ALA A 174 6.33 0.13 -14.80
CA ALA A 174 6.07 -1.06 -13.99
C ALA A 174 4.60 -1.51 -14.13
N SER A 175 3.64 -0.60 -14.02
CA SER A 175 2.22 -0.89 -14.24
C SER A 175 1.94 -1.43 -15.64
N ALA A 176 2.56 -0.87 -16.68
CA ALA A 176 2.40 -1.37 -18.04
C ALA A 176 2.92 -2.81 -18.19
N ARG A 177 4.07 -3.14 -17.60
CA ARG A 177 4.61 -4.51 -17.60
C ARG A 177 3.71 -5.50 -16.86
N ALA A 178 3.21 -5.11 -15.69
CA ALA A 178 2.31 -5.95 -14.90
C ALA A 178 0.99 -6.22 -15.64
N LEU A 179 0.41 -5.18 -16.25
CA LEU A 179 -0.79 -5.28 -17.06
C LEU A 179 -0.55 -6.07 -18.35
N MET A 180 0.61 -5.93 -18.99
CA MET A 180 0.99 -6.79 -20.13
C MET A 180 1.05 -8.26 -19.73
N LEU A 181 1.58 -8.59 -18.54
CA LEU A 181 1.60 -9.95 -18.04
C LEU A 181 0.18 -10.52 -17.85
N LEU A 182 -0.76 -9.71 -17.36
CA LEU A 182 -2.17 -10.11 -17.29
C LEU A 182 -2.75 -10.38 -18.68
N GLN A 183 -2.47 -9.53 -19.66
CA GLN A 183 -2.95 -9.76 -21.03
C GLN A 183 -2.38 -11.02 -21.65
N LYS A 184 -1.10 -11.29 -21.38
CA LYS A 184 -0.47 -12.54 -21.77
C LYS A 184 -1.24 -13.74 -21.17
N GLN A 185 -1.60 -13.68 -19.91
CA GLN A 185 -2.26 -14.81 -19.24
C GLN A 185 -3.76 -14.94 -19.57
N HIS A 186 -4.45 -13.84 -19.86
CA HIS A 186 -5.92 -13.79 -19.89
C HIS A 186 -6.50 -13.18 -21.19
N GLY A 187 -5.69 -12.84 -22.17
CA GLY A 187 -6.11 -12.16 -23.41
C GLY A 187 -6.11 -10.63 -23.30
N LEU A 188 -6.23 -9.94 -24.44
CA LEU A 188 -6.20 -8.48 -24.48
C LEU A 188 -7.36 -7.86 -23.71
N PHE A 189 -7.13 -6.71 -23.07
CA PHE A 189 -8.23 -5.88 -22.57
C PHE A 189 -9.09 -5.40 -23.76
N PRO A 190 -10.39 -5.77 -23.84
CA PRO A 190 -11.23 -5.38 -24.96
C PRO A 190 -11.43 -3.86 -25.05
N ARG A 191 -11.45 -3.19 -23.90
CA ARG A 191 -11.58 -1.73 -23.77
C ARG A 191 -10.60 -1.22 -22.72
N MET A 192 -9.94 -0.11 -23.02
CA MET A 192 -9.15 0.66 -22.05
C MET A 192 -9.76 2.05 -21.93
N ILE A 193 -10.27 2.37 -20.75
CA ILE A 193 -10.91 3.65 -20.45
C ILE A 193 -10.03 4.31 -19.40
N GLY A 194 -9.69 5.58 -19.56
CA GLY A 194 -8.82 6.24 -18.60
C GLY A 194 -9.09 7.72 -18.44
N LYS A 195 -8.77 8.24 -17.25
CA LYS A 195 -8.85 9.66 -16.92
C LYS A 195 -7.56 10.10 -16.24
N GLY A 196 -6.96 11.16 -16.79
CA GLY A 196 -5.70 11.75 -16.33
C GLY A 196 -4.53 11.50 -17.27
N GLU A 197 -3.48 12.30 -17.09
CA GLU A 197 -2.34 12.32 -18.00
C GLU A 197 -1.48 11.05 -17.84
N ASN A 198 -1.27 10.58 -16.60
CA ASN A 198 -0.53 9.35 -16.36
C ASN A 198 -1.34 8.11 -16.77
N ALA A 199 -2.67 8.17 -16.68
CA ALA A 199 -3.55 7.12 -17.18
C ALA A 199 -3.45 6.99 -18.72
N LYS A 200 -3.41 8.12 -19.43
CA LYS A 200 -3.19 8.14 -20.88
C LYS A 200 -1.81 7.58 -21.25
N LYS A 201 -0.75 8.02 -20.58
CA LYS A 201 0.61 7.49 -20.79
C LYS A 201 0.68 5.98 -20.59
N LEU A 202 0.00 5.46 -19.56
CA LEU A 202 -0.09 4.01 -19.31
C LEU A 202 -0.78 3.27 -20.47
N ALA A 203 -1.92 3.79 -20.94
CA ALA A 203 -2.67 3.18 -22.04
C ALA A 203 -1.86 3.18 -23.35
N GLU A 204 -1.20 4.30 -23.68
CA GLU A 204 -0.33 4.40 -24.87
C GLU A 204 0.88 3.47 -24.77
N LEU A 205 1.49 3.36 -23.59
CA LEU A 205 2.60 2.44 -23.36
C LEU A 205 2.17 0.98 -23.51
N LEU A 206 0.99 0.60 -22.99
CA LEU A 206 0.42 -0.73 -23.20
C LEU A 206 0.19 -1.04 -24.68
N GLN A 207 -0.35 -0.09 -25.45
CA GLN A 207 -0.52 -0.27 -26.89
C GLN A 207 0.83 -0.44 -27.60
N ARG A 208 1.83 0.36 -27.22
CA ARG A 208 3.18 0.24 -27.80
C ARG A 208 3.80 -1.12 -27.51
N MET A 209 3.73 -1.60 -26.28
CA MET A 209 4.25 -2.92 -25.89
C MET A 209 3.55 -4.06 -26.64
N ARG A 210 2.24 -3.97 -26.91
CA ARG A 210 1.53 -4.96 -27.75
C ARG A 210 2.10 -4.98 -29.17
N ASN A 211 2.27 -3.80 -29.78
CA ASN A 211 2.80 -3.69 -31.14
C ASN A 211 4.24 -4.23 -31.23
N GLU A 212 5.07 -4.02 -30.20
CA GLU A 212 6.44 -4.55 -30.13
C GLU A 212 6.44 -6.09 -30.07
N GLU A 213 5.53 -6.70 -29.32
CA GLU A 213 5.38 -8.17 -29.25
C GLU A 213 4.89 -8.75 -30.59
N ASP A 214 3.92 -8.12 -31.25
CA ASP A 214 3.42 -8.53 -32.57
C ASP A 214 4.53 -8.55 -33.64
N VAL A 215 5.38 -7.52 -33.62
CA VAL A 215 6.52 -7.44 -34.54
C VAL A 215 7.53 -8.56 -34.25
N ASN A 216 7.86 -8.79 -32.97
CA ASN A 216 8.79 -9.84 -32.58
C ASN A 216 8.30 -11.24 -32.97
N ASP A 217 7.01 -11.54 -32.73
CA ASP A 217 6.39 -12.81 -33.11
C ASP A 217 6.42 -13.01 -34.64
N SER A 218 6.19 -11.95 -35.42
CA SER A 218 6.22 -12.02 -36.89
C SER A 218 7.61 -12.22 -37.49
N ALA A 219 8.68 -11.91 -36.74
CA ALA A 219 10.06 -12.01 -37.18
C ALA A 219 10.69 -13.41 -36.94
N ASP A 220 10.09 -14.24 -36.07
CA ASP A 220 10.59 -15.57 -35.77
C ASP A 220 9.96 -16.63 -36.71
N ALA A 221 10.72 -17.04 -37.72
CA ALA A 221 10.28 -18.02 -38.72
C ALA A 221 9.91 -19.40 -38.14
N SER A 222 10.32 -19.69 -36.91
CA SER A 222 9.99 -20.95 -36.21
C SER A 222 8.61 -20.95 -35.54
N ASN A 223 7.96 -19.78 -35.44
CA ASN A 223 6.73 -19.59 -34.67
C ASN A 223 5.46 -19.56 -35.55
N THR A 224 5.38 -20.48 -36.52
CA THR A 224 4.40 -20.43 -37.62
C THR A 224 2.97 -20.83 -37.24
N TYR A 225 2.72 -21.31 -36.01
CA TYR A 225 1.41 -21.90 -35.63
C TYR A 225 0.86 -21.48 -34.27
N LEU A 226 1.62 -20.71 -33.49
CA LEU A 226 1.17 -20.16 -32.22
C LEU A 226 1.62 -18.72 -32.21
N THR A 227 0.72 -17.78 -32.53
CA THR A 227 0.88 -16.42 -31.98
C THR A 227 1.09 -16.62 -30.49
N SER A 228 2.20 -16.15 -29.93
CA SER A 228 2.59 -16.48 -28.55
C SER A 228 1.48 -16.10 -27.55
N PHE A 229 0.54 -15.25 -27.99
CA PHE A 229 -0.64 -14.84 -27.24
C PHE A 229 -1.93 -14.69 -28.00
N GLY A 230 -2.04 -15.11 -29.27
CA GLY A 230 -3.18 -14.84 -30.15
C GLY A 230 -4.06 -13.72 -29.63
N LEU A 231 -3.56 -12.48 -29.75
CA LEU A 231 -3.97 -11.22 -29.09
C LEU A 231 -5.46 -10.91 -29.31
N THR A 232 -6.26 -11.86 -28.86
CA THR A 232 -7.69 -11.90 -28.97
C THR A 232 -8.19 -11.19 -27.73
N PRO A 233 -9.29 -10.44 -27.87
CA PRO A 233 -9.98 -9.88 -26.73
C PRO A 233 -10.23 -10.98 -25.68
N SER A 234 -9.93 -10.66 -24.43
CA SER A 234 -10.19 -11.54 -23.30
C SER A 234 -11.66 -11.96 -23.26
N SER A 235 -11.90 -13.24 -22.95
CA SER A 235 -13.24 -13.76 -22.66
C SER A 235 -13.61 -13.68 -21.17
N VAL A 236 -12.66 -13.29 -20.32
CA VAL A 236 -12.82 -13.19 -18.86
C VAL A 236 -12.72 -11.75 -18.35
N ILE A 237 -12.09 -10.84 -19.11
CA ILE A 237 -11.95 -9.42 -18.75
C ILE A 237 -12.80 -8.57 -19.68
N GLU A 238 -13.71 -7.78 -19.12
CA GLU A 238 -14.54 -6.85 -19.88
C GLU A 238 -13.77 -5.59 -20.32
N SER A 239 -13.10 -4.94 -19.37
CA SER A 239 -12.39 -3.68 -19.61
C SER A 239 -11.32 -3.41 -18.56
N LEU A 240 -10.42 -2.49 -18.88
CA LEU A 240 -9.48 -1.87 -17.95
C LEU A 240 -9.88 -0.40 -17.78
N ILE A 241 -10.15 0.01 -16.54
CA ILE A 241 -10.38 1.41 -16.16
C ILE A 241 -9.13 1.93 -15.45
N ILE A 242 -8.58 3.05 -15.91
CA ILE A 242 -7.34 3.63 -15.41
C ILE A 242 -7.61 5.02 -14.87
N ILE A 243 -7.43 5.21 -13.56
CA ILE A 243 -7.62 6.51 -12.90
C ILE A 243 -6.27 7.02 -12.41
N ASP A 244 -5.88 8.21 -12.84
CA ASP A 244 -4.70 8.91 -12.35
C ASP A 244 -5.00 9.57 -11.00
N ARG A 245 -4.16 9.35 -9.98
CA ARG A 245 -4.37 9.91 -8.63
C ARG A 245 -4.41 11.44 -8.64
N GLU A 246 -3.68 12.10 -9.56
CA GLU A 246 -3.67 13.55 -9.71
C GLU A 246 -5.03 14.14 -10.14
N VAL A 247 -5.96 13.31 -10.65
CA VAL A 247 -7.33 13.75 -11.02
C VAL A 247 -8.19 14.00 -9.79
N ASP A 248 -7.92 13.26 -8.72
CA ASP A 248 -8.68 13.34 -7.48
C ASP A 248 -7.85 14.08 -6.42
N PHE A 249 -6.99 13.55 -5.57
CA PHE A 249 -6.44 14.22 -4.36
C PHE A 249 -7.36 14.44 -3.14
N PRO A 250 -8.47 15.21 -3.12
CA PRO A 250 -9.28 15.36 -1.92
C PRO A 250 -9.59 14.05 -1.19
N THR A 251 -9.92 12.96 -1.90
CA THR A 251 -10.20 11.66 -1.26
C THR A 251 -9.03 11.09 -0.45
N VAL A 252 -7.77 11.34 -0.83
CA VAL A 252 -6.59 10.88 -0.05
C VAL A 252 -6.06 11.93 0.94
N LEU A 253 -6.62 13.14 0.91
CA LEU A 253 -6.31 14.19 1.87
C LEU A 253 -7.31 14.18 3.03
N ALA A 254 -8.58 13.84 2.77
CA ALA A 254 -9.62 13.66 3.77
C ALA A 254 -9.33 12.45 4.66
N THR A 255 -9.74 12.52 5.92
CA THR A 255 -9.62 11.42 6.88
C THR A 255 -10.59 10.29 6.50
N GLN A 256 -10.08 9.08 6.37
CA GLN A 256 -10.91 7.90 6.06
C GLN A 256 -11.76 7.49 7.28
N LEU A 257 -13.03 7.13 7.09
CA LEU A 257 -13.96 6.80 8.18
C LEU A 257 -14.48 5.35 8.17
N THR A 258 -13.96 4.50 7.28
CA THR A 258 -14.13 3.04 7.38
C THR A 258 -13.24 2.47 8.50
N TYR A 259 -13.51 1.24 8.93
CA TYR A 259 -12.70 0.61 9.97
C TYR A 259 -11.25 0.43 9.55
N GLU A 260 -11.00 -0.12 8.36
CA GLU A 260 -9.63 -0.28 7.84
C GLU A 260 -8.97 1.07 7.52
N GLY A 261 -9.75 2.03 7.04
CA GLY A 261 -9.28 3.41 6.84
C GLY A 261 -8.77 4.02 8.14
N LEU A 262 -9.51 3.90 9.25
CA LEU A 262 -9.06 4.40 10.55
C LEU A 262 -7.94 3.55 11.18
N LEU A 263 -7.85 2.25 10.87
CA LEU A 263 -6.68 1.45 11.25
C LEU A 263 -5.41 2.01 10.58
N ASP A 264 -5.49 2.39 9.30
CA ASP A 264 -4.39 3.00 8.58
C ASP A 264 -4.05 4.42 9.09
N GLU A 265 -5.06 5.26 9.33
CA GLU A 265 -4.85 6.62 9.87
C GLU A 265 -4.22 6.62 11.27
N VAL A 266 -4.57 5.66 12.13
CA VAL A 266 -4.12 5.63 13.53
C VAL A 266 -2.84 4.82 13.72
N PHE A 267 -2.71 3.67 13.05
CA PHE A 267 -1.61 2.73 13.28
C PHE A 267 -0.66 2.59 12.08
N GLY A 268 -1.10 2.99 10.89
CA GLY A 268 -0.45 2.68 9.63
C GLY A 268 -0.61 1.20 9.27
N VAL A 269 -1.04 0.93 8.05
CA VAL A 269 -1.12 -0.41 7.48
C VAL A 269 -0.07 -0.53 6.38
N SER A 270 0.70 -1.62 6.43
CA SER A 270 1.70 -1.93 5.41
C SER A 270 1.77 -3.43 5.23
N ASN A 271 1.65 -3.89 3.97
CA ASN A 271 1.70 -5.30 3.62
C ASN A 271 0.71 -6.16 4.45
N ASN A 272 -0.57 -5.74 4.52
CA ASN A 272 -1.63 -6.37 5.31
C ASN A 272 -1.29 -6.53 6.80
N GLN A 273 -0.44 -5.67 7.34
CA GLN A 273 -0.03 -5.69 8.74
C GLN A 273 -0.04 -4.31 9.35
N THR A 274 -0.26 -4.26 10.65
CA THR A 274 0.00 -3.08 11.47
C THR A 274 0.81 -3.44 12.72
N GLU A 275 1.54 -2.47 13.28
CA GLU A 275 2.35 -2.65 14.49
C GLU A 275 1.77 -1.85 15.66
N VAL A 276 1.30 -2.57 16.69
CA VAL A 276 0.66 -1.98 17.86
C VAL A 276 1.40 -2.32 19.14
N ASP A 277 1.32 -1.45 20.16
CA ASP A 277 1.93 -1.73 21.45
C ASP A 277 1.26 -2.93 22.13
N SER A 278 2.07 -3.78 22.79
CA SER A 278 1.55 -4.97 23.50
C SER A 278 0.51 -4.64 24.58
N SER A 279 0.49 -3.41 25.10
CA SER A 279 -0.52 -2.93 26.03
C SER A 279 -1.92 -2.85 25.40
N VAL A 280 -2.01 -2.47 24.13
CA VAL A 280 -3.27 -2.35 23.39
C VAL A 280 -3.97 -3.71 23.30
N LEU A 281 -3.23 -4.77 22.98
CA LEU A 281 -3.78 -6.13 22.81
C LEU A 281 -4.04 -6.89 24.13
N GLY A 282 -3.91 -6.22 25.28
CA GLY A 282 -4.24 -6.78 26.60
C GLY A 282 -3.15 -7.68 27.20
N GLY A 283 -1.88 -7.26 27.12
CA GLY A 283 -0.74 -7.92 27.75
C GLY A 283 -0.21 -9.12 26.96
N ALA A 284 1.10 -9.37 27.07
CA ALA A 284 1.73 -10.46 26.34
C ALA A 284 1.19 -11.84 26.76
N PRO A 285 0.95 -12.81 25.85
CA PRO A 285 1.07 -14.21 26.23
C PRO A 285 2.45 -14.34 26.88
N ALA A 286 2.47 -14.85 28.09
CA ALA A 286 3.70 -15.19 28.77
C ALA A 286 4.55 -16.01 27.78
N PRO A 287 5.82 -15.65 27.54
CA PRO A 287 6.70 -16.53 26.80
C PRO A 287 6.67 -17.89 27.52
N GLN A 288 6.35 -18.96 26.79
CA GLN A 288 6.52 -20.30 27.30
C GLN A 288 7.95 -20.40 27.83
N GLN A 289 8.06 -20.57 29.14
CA GLN A 289 9.32 -20.68 29.86
C GLN A 289 10.13 -21.83 29.25
N GLN A 290 11.19 -21.50 28.51
CA GLN A 290 12.40 -22.31 28.55
C GLN A 290 13.26 -21.77 29.70
N ASN A 291 13.57 -22.68 30.61
CA ASN A 291 14.26 -22.47 31.89
C ASN A 291 15.47 -21.51 31.81
N GLY A 292 15.54 -20.56 32.75
CA GLY A 292 16.81 -20.00 33.21
C GLY A 292 16.84 -18.50 33.50
N ALA A 293 16.58 -18.14 34.77
CA ALA A 293 17.13 -17.00 35.51
C ALA A 293 17.08 -15.56 34.94
N ALA A 294 16.27 -14.72 35.61
CA ALA A 294 16.64 -13.43 36.25
C ALA A 294 15.46 -12.45 36.19
N ALA A 295 15.05 -11.96 37.36
CA ALA A 295 14.13 -10.84 37.48
C ALA A 295 14.81 -9.55 37.02
N GLY A 296 14.16 -8.77 36.14
CA GLY A 296 14.68 -7.47 35.71
C GLY A 296 13.65 -6.61 34.97
N ALA A 297 13.38 -5.43 35.56
CA ALA A 297 12.98 -4.15 34.96
C ALA A 297 11.63 -4.04 34.18
N PRO A 298 10.98 -2.87 34.18
CA PRO A 298 9.71 -2.67 33.49
C PRO A 298 9.92 -2.86 31.99
N THR A 299 9.16 -3.78 31.40
CA THR A 299 9.25 -4.14 29.99
C THR A 299 8.99 -2.91 29.14
N THR A 300 9.99 -2.48 28.36
CA THR A 300 9.80 -1.58 27.23
C THR A 300 8.63 -2.08 26.39
N ALA A 301 7.74 -1.19 25.96
CA ALA A 301 6.58 -1.56 25.14
C ALA A 301 7.08 -2.32 23.90
N THR A 302 6.88 -3.63 23.90
CA THR A 302 7.20 -4.45 22.73
C THR A 302 6.08 -4.25 21.72
N LYS A 303 6.38 -3.70 20.54
CA LYS A 303 5.43 -3.65 19.44
C LYS A 303 5.10 -5.06 18.96
N ARG A 304 3.87 -5.27 18.49
CA ARG A 304 3.36 -6.52 17.96
C ARG A 304 2.74 -6.29 16.61
N LYS A 305 3.03 -7.21 15.69
CA LYS A 305 2.41 -7.26 14.38
C LYS A 305 1.03 -7.91 14.48
N VAL A 306 0.04 -7.22 13.94
CA VAL A 306 -1.32 -7.73 13.73
C VAL A 306 -1.51 -7.91 12.23
N GLN A 307 -1.95 -9.10 11.82
CA GLN A 307 -2.33 -9.37 10.43
C GLN A 307 -3.74 -8.84 10.18
N LEU A 308 -3.92 -8.14 9.07
CA LEU A 308 -5.17 -7.50 8.64
C LEU A 308 -5.47 -7.97 7.21
N ASP A 309 -6.02 -9.18 7.07
CA ASP A 309 -6.43 -9.75 5.80
C ASP A 309 -7.58 -10.75 5.98
N SER A 310 -8.11 -11.27 4.87
CA SER A 310 -9.21 -12.24 4.87
C SER A 310 -8.86 -13.63 5.44
N THR A 311 -7.64 -13.87 5.94
CA THR A 311 -7.35 -15.10 6.70
C THR A 311 -7.99 -15.08 8.08
N ASP A 312 -8.22 -13.88 8.63
CA ASP A 312 -9.15 -13.68 9.73
C ASP A 312 -10.59 -13.65 9.21
N LYS A 313 -11.46 -14.52 9.73
CA LYS A 313 -12.85 -14.62 9.29
C LYS A 313 -13.73 -13.45 9.76
N LEU A 314 -13.34 -12.74 10.80
CA LEU A 314 -14.10 -11.60 11.31
C LEU A 314 -13.80 -10.33 10.52
N PHE A 315 -12.52 -10.11 10.19
CA PHE A 315 -12.05 -8.86 9.60
C PHE A 315 -12.75 -8.44 8.29
N PRO A 316 -13.05 -9.33 7.31
CA PRO A 316 -13.78 -8.96 6.10
C PRO A 316 -15.16 -8.35 6.35
N SER A 317 -15.81 -8.71 7.45
CA SER A 317 -17.10 -8.10 7.83
C SER A 317 -16.95 -6.72 8.47
N LEU A 318 -15.76 -6.39 8.97
CA LEU A 318 -15.49 -5.14 9.67
C LEU A 318 -14.80 -4.10 8.79
N ARG A 319 -13.79 -4.51 8.00
CA ARG A 319 -12.81 -3.64 7.33
C ARG A 319 -13.45 -2.52 6.49
N ASP A 320 -14.50 -2.89 5.74
CA ASP A 320 -15.18 -2.02 4.79
C ASP A 320 -16.34 -1.24 5.42
N ALA A 321 -16.72 -1.54 6.67
CA ALA A 321 -17.85 -0.88 7.33
C ALA A 321 -17.44 0.49 7.88
N ASN A 322 -18.41 1.44 7.90
CA ASN A 322 -18.20 2.73 8.56
C ASN A 322 -17.95 2.52 10.06
N PHE A 323 -16.99 3.25 10.62
CA PHE A 323 -16.55 3.06 11.99
C PHE A 323 -17.65 3.21 13.04
N ALA A 324 -18.67 4.04 12.78
CA ALA A 324 -19.82 4.24 13.67
C ALA A 324 -20.58 2.92 13.95
N THR A 325 -20.49 1.95 13.04
CA THR A 325 -21.20 0.66 13.11
C THR A 325 -20.39 -0.46 13.78
N ILE A 326 -19.08 -0.28 13.95
CA ILE A 326 -18.15 -1.32 14.41
C ILE A 326 -18.45 -1.77 15.85
N GLY A 327 -18.75 -0.83 16.75
CA GLY A 327 -19.12 -1.16 18.13
C GLY A 327 -20.31 -2.12 18.22
N PRO A 328 -21.46 -1.79 17.60
CA PRO A 328 -22.59 -2.71 17.47
C PRO A 328 -22.23 -4.07 16.85
N MET A 329 -21.43 -4.12 15.78
CA MET A 329 -21.03 -5.35 15.11
C MET A 329 -20.18 -6.26 16.02
N LEU A 330 -19.17 -5.70 16.69
CA LEU A 330 -18.34 -6.43 17.65
C LEU A 330 -19.17 -6.99 18.83
N ASN A 331 -20.13 -6.20 19.33
CA ASN A 331 -21.05 -6.66 20.37
C ASN A 331 -21.95 -7.80 19.90
N ALA A 332 -22.44 -7.77 18.66
CA ALA A 332 -23.23 -8.86 18.09
C ALA A 332 -22.39 -10.14 17.98
N THR A 333 -21.16 -10.04 17.49
CA THR A 333 -20.20 -11.17 17.42
C THR A 333 -19.88 -11.72 18.81
N ALA A 334 -19.66 -10.86 19.81
CA ALA A 334 -19.41 -11.26 21.20
C ALA A 334 -20.59 -12.05 21.78
N ARG A 335 -21.83 -11.57 21.60
CA ARG A 335 -23.04 -12.25 22.04
C ARG A 335 -23.23 -13.60 21.36
N ARG A 336 -22.96 -13.68 20.04
CA ARG A 336 -23.04 -14.95 19.29
C ARG A 336 -22.03 -15.95 19.85
N LEU A 337 -20.77 -15.57 20.03
CA LEU A 337 -19.74 -16.45 20.59
C LEU A 337 -20.06 -16.89 22.02
N GLN A 338 -20.67 -16.02 22.84
CA GLN A 338 -21.12 -16.39 24.17
C GLN A 338 -22.24 -17.43 24.13
N ASN A 339 -23.20 -17.28 23.22
CA ASN A 339 -24.29 -18.25 23.02
C ASN A 339 -23.74 -19.59 22.52
N ASP A 340 -22.78 -19.59 21.60
CA ASP A 340 -22.12 -20.79 21.11
C ASP A 340 -21.41 -21.50 22.27
N GLN A 341 -20.70 -20.76 23.13
CA GLN A 341 -20.05 -21.31 24.34
C GLN A 341 -21.06 -21.99 25.28
N GLN A 342 -22.18 -21.33 25.56
CA GLN A 342 -23.21 -21.87 26.45
C GLN A 342 -23.90 -23.10 25.86
N SER A 343 -24.07 -23.14 24.53
CA SER A 343 -24.66 -24.30 23.86
C SER A 343 -23.83 -25.58 24.04
N ILE A 344 -22.50 -25.44 24.21
CA ILE A 344 -21.57 -26.53 24.47
C ILE A 344 -21.70 -27.09 25.89
N HIS A 345 -22.03 -26.24 26.86
CA HIS A 345 -22.18 -26.63 28.26
C HIS A 345 -23.58 -27.14 28.62
N LYS A 346 -24.46 -27.40 27.64
CA LYS A 346 -25.78 -27.98 27.89
C LYS A 346 -25.68 -29.46 28.30
N ALA A 347 -26.54 -29.86 29.24
CA ALA A 347 -26.48 -31.17 29.90
C ALA A 347 -26.80 -32.39 29.00
N ASP A 348 -27.34 -32.18 27.79
CA ASP A 348 -27.81 -33.23 26.89
C ASP A 348 -26.83 -33.60 25.76
N GLN A 349 -25.54 -33.25 25.86
CA GLN A 349 -24.56 -33.56 24.80
C GLN A 349 -24.09 -35.02 24.83
N THR A 350 -24.10 -35.68 23.67
CA THR A 350 -23.52 -37.02 23.54
C THR A 350 -21.99 -36.95 23.46
N VAL A 351 -21.33 -38.08 23.72
CA VAL A 351 -19.87 -38.21 23.54
C VAL A 351 -19.45 -37.95 22.09
N SER A 352 -20.33 -38.21 21.11
CA SER A 352 -20.07 -37.89 19.70
C SER A 352 -20.07 -36.39 19.47
N ASP A 353 -21.06 -35.67 20.01
CA ASP A 353 -21.18 -34.21 19.88
C ASP A 353 -19.97 -33.48 20.49
N LEU A 354 -19.49 -33.98 21.64
CA LEU A 354 -18.29 -33.46 22.29
C LEU A 354 -17.03 -33.66 21.43
N LYS A 355 -16.87 -34.83 20.80
CA LYS A 355 -15.73 -35.09 19.90
C LYS A 355 -15.77 -34.22 18.66
N ASP A 356 -16.94 -34.07 18.05
CA ASP A 356 -17.11 -33.22 16.87
C ASP A 356 -16.85 -31.75 17.20
N PHE A 357 -17.25 -31.29 18.38
CA PHE A 357 -16.93 -29.95 18.84
C PHE A 357 -15.42 -29.73 19.00
N VAL A 358 -14.73 -30.62 19.73
CA VAL A 358 -13.29 -30.51 20.01
C VAL A 358 -12.47 -30.54 18.73
N HIS A 359 -12.81 -31.41 17.78
CA HIS A 359 -12.04 -31.55 16.54
C HIS A 359 -12.39 -30.50 15.49
N ASN A 360 -13.68 -30.17 15.31
CA ASN A 360 -14.10 -29.39 14.14
C ASN A 360 -14.46 -27.93 14.47
N LYS A 361 -14.92 -27.62 15.69
CA LYS A 361 -15.44 -26.28 16.04
C LYS A 361 -14.53 -25.50 16.97
N LEU A 362 -13.87 -26.16 17.93
CA LEU A 362 -13.05 -25.50 18.94
C LEU A 362 -11.90 -24.66 18.34
N PRO A 363 -11.13 -25.11 17.34
CA PRO A 363 -10.08 -24.29 16.74
C PRO A 363 -10.62 -23.02 16.08
N SER A 364 -11.74 -23.14 15.33
CA SER A 364 -12.38 -21.99 14.68
C SER A 364 -12.95 -21.02 15.71
N TYR A 365 -13.55 -21.53 16.78
CA TYR A 365 -14.06 -20.74 17.89
C TYR A 365 -12.94 -19.97 18.61
N GLN A 366 -11.81 -20.63 18.90
CA GLN A 366 -10.65 -19.99 19.53
C GLN A 366 -10.03 -18.91 18.65
N ALA A 367 -9.89 -19.17 17.36
CA ALA A 367 -9.38 -18.19 16.39
C ALA A 367 -10.30 -16.96 16.33
N GLU A 368 -11.61 -17.17 16.25
CA GLU A 368 -12.58 -16.08 16.18
C GLU A 368 -12.69 -15.29 17.50
N ALA A 369 -12.60 -15.96 18.66
CA ALA A 369 -12.54 -15.28 19.95
C ALA A 369 -11.25 -14.44 20.13
N ALA A 370 -10.12 -14.94 19.62
CA ALA A 370 -8.85 -14.19 19.62
C ALA A 370 -8.92 -12.97 18.67
N SER A 371 -9.47 -13.15 17.48
CA SER A 371 -9.74 -12.07 16.52
C SER A 371 -10.66 -11.01 17.11
N LEU A 372 -11.78 -11.41 17.71
CA LEU A 372 -12.71 -10.48 18.38
C LEU A 372 -11.99 -9.65 19.44
N LYS A 373 -11.15 -10.28 20.28
CA LYS A 373 -10.37 -9.56 21.29
C LYS A 373 -9.45 -8.51 20.66
N ILE A 374 -8.72 -8.88 19.60
CA ILE A 374 -7.82 -7.96 18.88
C ILE A 374 -8.63 -6.77 18.34
N HIS A 375 -9.71 -7.02 17.60
CA HIS A 375 -10.49 -5.95 16.98
C HIS A 375 -11.26 -5.09 17.99
N THR A 376 -11.69 -5.63 19.13
CA THR A 376 -12.21 -4.83 20.24
C THR A 376 -11.14 -3.87 20.78
N SER A 377 -9.93 -4.36 21.05
CA SER A 377 -8.82 -3.52 21.51
C SER A 377 -8.45 -2.42 20.50
N LEU A 378 -8.37 -2.74 19.22
CA LEU A 378 -8.07 -1.76 18.17
C LEU A 378 -9.19 -0.72 18.03
N ALA A 379 -10.45 -1.16 18.06
CA ALA A 379 -11.61 -0.26 17.99
C ALA A 379 -11.71 0.67 19.20
N GLU A 380 -11.29 0.23 20.39
CA GLU A 380 -11.22 1.09 21.59
C GLU A 380 -10.21 2.24 21.41
N GLU A 381 -9.01 1.96 20.88
CA GLU A 381 -8.01 3.00 20.59
C GLU A 381 -8.48 3.98 19.51
N ILE A 382 -9.10 3.48 18.43
CA ILE A 382 -9.70 4.36 17.41
C ILE A 382 -10.83 5.20 18.02
N THR A 383 -11.63 4.63 18.93
CA THR A 383 -12.67 5.37 19.65
C THR A 383 -12.07 6.50 20.50
N ASN A 384 -10.93 6.26 21.17
CA ASN A 384 -10.23 7.29 21.93
C ASN A 384 -9.72 8.41 21.01
N PHE A 385 -9.12 8.05 19.87
CA PHE A 385 -8.64 8.99 18.85
C PHE A 385 -9.77 9.87 18.30
N THR A 386 -10.85 9.24 17.82
CA THR A 386 -12.01 9.93 17.23
C THR A 386 -12.82 10.75 18.22
N ARG A 387 -12.70 10.48 19.53
CA ARG A 387 -13.29 11.30 20.61
C ARG A 387 -12.38 12.42 21.11
N SER A 388 -11.17 12.56 20.59
CA SER A 388 -10.32 13.68 20.97
C SER A 388 -10.89 15.00 20.45
N GLU A 389 -10.67 16.09 21.20
CA GLU A 389 -11.10 17.44 20.77
C GLU A 389 -10.43 17.84 19.45
N LEU A 390 -9.13 17.56 19.33
CA LEU A 390 -8.33 17.86 18.15
C LEU A 390 -8.86 17.14 16.90
N PHE A 391 -9.16 15.85 17.00
CA PHE A 391 -9.75 15.10 15.88
C PHE A 391 -11.08 15.70 15.43
N ARG A 392 -11.98 16.01 16.37
CA ARG A 392 -13.28 16.62 16.03
C ARG A 392 -13.10 17.97 15.34
N ARG A 393 -12.13 18.76 15.79
CA ARG A 393 -11.81 20.06 15.19
C ARG A 393 -11.23 19.91 13.78
N THR A 394 -10.37 18.93 13.56
CA THR A 394 -9.86 18.56 12.22
C THR A 394 -11.01 18.13 11.31
N LEU A 395 -11.85 17.21 11.76
CA LEU A 395 -12.97 16.68 10.97
C LEU A 395 -14.00 17.77 10.62
N GLU A 396 -14.27 18.70 11.55
CA GLU A 396 -15.12 19.87 11.31
C GLU A 396 -14.61 20.70 10.12
N VAL A 397 -13.31 20.97 10.06
CA VAL A 397 -12.70 21.70 8.93
C VAL A 397 -12.83 20.89 7.63
N GLU A 398 -12.48 19.60 7.67
CA GLU A 398 -12.55 18.73 6.49
C GLU A 398 -13.96 18.67 5.88
N GLN A 399 -14.99 18.40 6.70
CA GLN A 399 -16.37 18.29 6.24
C GLN A 399 -16.88 19.61 5.66
N ASN A 400 -16.60 20.76 6.30
CA ASN A 400 -16.97 22.06 5.76
C ASN A 400 -16.34 22.32 4.38
N LEU A 401 -15.07 21.96 4.19
CA LEU A 401 -14.39 22.09 2.91
C LEU A 401 -15.01 21.14 1.85
N LEU A 402 -15.27 19.88 2.20
CA LEU A 402 -15.84 18.87 1.31
C LEU A 402 -17.24 19.25 0.82
N ILE A 403 -18.11 19.74 1.72
CA ILE A 403 -19.45 20.29 1.41
C ILE A 403 -19.36 21.46 0.43
N GLY A 404 -18.27 22.22 0.47
CA GLY A 404 -18.02 23.37 -0.40
C GLY A 404 -18.23 24.72 0.27
N SER A 405 -18.14 24.79 1.61
CA SER A 405 -18.06 26.06 2.33
C SER A 405 -16.83 26.87 1.90
N GLU A 406 -16.89 28.20 2.04
CA GLU A 406 -15.74 29.05 1.73
C GLU A 406 -14.59 28.77 2.71
N GLY A 407 -13.41 28.41 2.20
CA GLY A 407 -12.25 28.05 3.03
C GLY A 407 -11.87 29.10 4.08
N SER A 408 -12.08 30.39 3.77
CA SER A 408 -11.84 31.52 4.67
C SER A 408 -12.62 31.43 6.00
N THR A 409 -13.75 30.74 6.02
CA THR A 409 -14.54 30.52 7.24
C THR A 409 -13.90 29.52 8.20
N MET A 410 -12.97 28.70 7.72
CA MET A 410 -12.28 27.67 8.50
C MET A 410 -10.85 28.06 8.88
N HIS A 411 -10.35 29.22 8.43
CA HIS A 411 -8.96 29.63 8.67
C HIS A 411 -8.64 29.80 10.15
N GLU A 412 -9.54 30.39 10.94
CA GLU A 412 -9.37 30.51 12.40
C GLU A 412 -9.23 29.13 13.08
N ASN A 413 -9.97 28.13 12.61
CA ASN A 413 -9.86 26.76 13.12
C ASN A 413 -8.48 26.15 12.80
N VAL A 414 -7.96 26.38 11.60
CA VAL A 414 -6.62 25.90 11.20
C VAL A 414 -5.53 26.63 11.98
N GLU A 415 -5.66 27.94 12.21
CA GLU A 415 -4.75 28.71 13.06
C GLU A 415 -4.72 28.18 14.50
N GLU A 416 -5.89 27.86 15.06
CA GLU A 416 -6.02 27.24 16.38
C GLU A 416 -5.31 25.87 16.44
N LEU A 417 -5.50 25.01 15.43
CA LEU A 417 -4.84 23.71 15.36
C LEU A 417 -3.32 23.86 15.33
N ILE A 418 -2.80 24.84 14.58
CA ILE A 418 -1.35 25.15 14.57
C ILE A 418 -0.88 25.62 15.95
N ALA A 419 -1.64 26.50 16.60
CA ALA A 419 -1.29 27.03 17.91
C ALA A 419 -1.28 25.95 19.02
N ARG A 420 -2.07 24.88 18.84
CA ARG A 420 -2.13 23.72 19.73
C ARG A 420 -1.14 22.60 19.37
N ASP A 421 -0.17 22.85 18.48
CA ASP A 421 0.86 21.89 18.07
C ASP A 421 0.28 20.60 17.48
N MET A 422 -0.76 20.72 16.64
CA MET A 422 -1.26 19.58 15.86
C MET A 422 -0.12 19.03 14.96
N PRO A 423 0.02 17.70 14.77
CA PRO A 423 0.97 17.14 13.84
C PRO A 423 0.92 17.84 12.48
N LEU A 424 2.09 18.26 12.00
CA LEU A 424 2.24 19.04 10.77
C LEU A 424 1.54 18.37 9.58
N GLN A 425 1.56 17.04 9.49
CA GLN A 425 0.90 16.29 8.43
C GLN A 425 -0.61 16.58 8.36
N THR A 426 -1.29 16.64 9.50
CA THR A 426 -2.72 16.99 9.58
C THR A 426 -2.96 18.41 9.10
N VAL A 427 -2.18 19.38 9.56
CA VAL A 427 -2.29 20.79 9.12
C VAL A 427 -2.06 20.91 7.61
N LEU A 428 -1.04 20.25 7.08
CA LEU A 428 -0.74 20.27 5.64
C LEU A 428 -1.85 19.60 4.83
N ARG A 429 -2.46 18.50 5.32
CA ARG A 429 -3.61 17.86 4.66
C ARG A 429 -4.79 18.82 4.56
N LEU A 430 -5.15 19.54 5.63
CA LEU A 430 -6.23 20.53 5.61
C LEU A 430 -5.99 21.65 4.59
N LEU A 431 -4.78 22.23 4.58
CA LEU A 431 -4.43 23.29 3.64
C LEU A 431 -4.36 22.79 2.19
N CYS A 432 -3.85 21.58 1.97
CA CYS A 432 -3.86 20.97 0.64
C CYS A 432 -5.30 20.65 0.20
N LEU A 433 -6.17 20.20 1.11
CA LEU A 433 -7.56 19.89 0.82
C LEU A 433 -8.31 21.17 0.38
N GLU A 434 -8.15 22.27 1.13
CA GLU A 434 -8.70 23.58 0.75
C GLU A 434 -8.19 24.02 -0.62
N SER A 435 -6.86 23.96 -0.82
CA SER A 435 -6.20 24.34 -2.06
C SER A 435 -6.71 23.51 -3.25
N CYS A 436 -6.79 22.18 -3.13
CA CYS A 436 -7.30 21.31 -4.18
C CYS A 436 -8.77 21.58 -4.51
N LEU A 437 -9.62 21.76 -3.50
CA LEU A 437 -11.07 22.00 -3.70
C LEU A 437 -11.37 23.40 -4.26
N SER A 438 -10.54 24.39 -3.92
CA SER A 438 -10.76 25.80 -4.28
C SER A 438 -9.90 26.30 -5.44
N ASN A 439 -9.09 25.43 -6.04
CA ASN A 439 -8.06 25.76 -7.04
C ASN A 439 -7.07 26.84 -6.54
N GLY A 440 -6.54 26.61 -5.34
CA GLY A 440 -5.58 27.43 -4.63
C GLY A 440 -6.17 28.30 -3.52
N ILE A 441 -5.29 28.74 -2.63
CA ILE A 441 -5.58 29.63 -1.50
C ILE A 441 -5.17 31.07 -1.87
N ARG A 442 -5.88 32.10 -1.39
CA ARG A 442 -5.50 33.49 -1.74
C ARG A 442 -4.08 33.78 -1.23
N GLN A 443 -3.29 34.50 -2.03
CA GLN A 443 -1.87 34.76 -1.75
C GLN A 443 -1.60 35.24 -0.30
N ARG A 444 -2.39 36.19 0.19
CA ARG A 444 -2.24 36.74 1.55
C ARG A 444 -2.46 35.68 2.64
N GLU A 445 -3.48 34.85 2.48
CA GLU A 445 -3.84 33.78 3.43
C GLU A 445 -2.77 32.67 3.38
N LEU A 446 -2.33 32.29 2.17
CA LEU A 446 -1.27 31.30 1.97
C LEU A 446 0.06 31.76 2.61
N ASP A 447 0.46 33.02 2.41
CA ASP A 447 1.69 33.57 3.00
C ASP A 447 1.60 33.62 4.55
N HIS A 448 0.40 33.83 5.08
CA HIS A 448 0.14 33.76 6.52
C HIS A 448 0.36 32.35 7.07
N PHE A 449 -0.27 31.33 6.46
CA PHE A 449 -0.08 29.94 6.87
C PHE A 449 1.35 29.46 6.69
N LYS A 450 2.02 29.82 5.58
CA LYS A 450 3.45 29.53 5.37
C LYS A 450 4.28 30.10 6.51
N ARG A 451 4.03 31.34 6.95
CA ARG A 451 4.73 31.94 8.10
C ARG A 451 4.45 31.19 9.40
N MET A 452 3.20 30.87 9.70
CA MET A 452 2.83 30.13 10.92
C MET A 452 3.49 28.76 10.97
N ILE A 453 3.46 28.01 9.87
CA ILE A 453 4.07 26.68 9.79
C ILE A 453 5.58 26.74 10.05
N LEU A 454 6.30 27.68 9.42
CA LEU A 454 7.74 27.81 9.61
C LEU A 454 8.11 28.23 11.04
N GLN A 455 7.27 29.03 11.70
CA GLN A 455 7.47 29.46 13.07
C GLN A 455 7.15 28.35 14.09
N ALA A 456 6.08 27.58 13.88
CA ALA A 456 5.64 26.53 14.79
C ALA A 456 6.45 25.23 14.64
N TYR A 457 6.67 24.76 13.41
CA TYR A 457 7.28 23.44 13.14
C TYR A 457 8.74 23.52 12.68
N GLY A 458 9.23 24.71 12.33
CA GLY A 458 10.62 24.97 11.97
C GLY A 458 10.87 25.23 10.48
N TYR A 459 11.96 25.96 10.21
CA TYR A 459 12.29 26.48 8.88
C TYR A 459 12.72 25.42 7.86
N GLN A 460 13.07 24.20 8.30
CA GLN A 460 13.32 23.07 7.40
C GLN A 460 12.12 22.76 6.50
N HIS A 461 10.90 23.08 6.96
CA HIS A 461 9.66 22.86 6.22
C HIS A 461 9.45 23.84 5.07
N LEU A 462 10.36 24.78 4.84
CA LEU A 462 10.40 25.53 3.58
C LEU A 462 10.51 24.58 2.37
N LEU A 463 11.29 23.50 2.50
CA LEU A 463 11.40 22.47 1.48
C LEU A 463 10.11 21.65 1.34
N THR A 464 9.42 21.36 2.45
CA THR A 464 8.12 20.68 2.44
C THR A 464 7.08 21.50 1.68
N LEU A 465 6.96 22.80 1.98
CA LEU A 465 6.02 23.71 1.31
C LEU A 465 6.36 23.87 -0.18
N ALA A 466 7.65 23.99 -0.53
CA ALA A 466 8.08 24.05 -1.92
C ALA A 466 7.74 22.76 -2.70
N ASN A 467 7.84 21.59 -2.06
CA ASN A 467 7.46 20.32 -2.68
C ASN A 467 5.93 20.20 -2.86
N LEU A 468 5.13 20.64 -1.89
CA LEU A 468 3.65 20.67 -2.03
C LEU A 468 3.20 21.60 -3.16
N GLU A 469 3.84 22.77 -3.28
CA GLU A 469 3.60 23.71 -4.37
C GLU A 469 4.00 23.11 -5.73
N LYS A 470 5.16 22.44 -5.80
CA LYS A 470 5.62 21.73 -7.01
C LYS A 470 4.69 20.59 -7.44
N MET A 471 4.06 19.91 -6.49
CA MET A 471 3.05 18.86 -6.74
C MET A 471 1.68 19.43 -7.11
N GLY A 472 1.46 20.74 -6.98
CA GLY A 472 0.14 21.37 -7.21
C GLY A 472 -0.85 21.20 -6.06
N LEU A 473 -0.42 20.68 -4.90
CA LEU A 473 -1.28 20.41 -3.75
C LEU A 473 -1.57 21.68 -2.93
N LEU A 474 -0.57 22.55 -2.76
CA LEU A 474 -0.69 23.79 -2.01
C LEU A 474 -0.18 24.97 -2.85
N VAL A 475 -1.10 25.63 -3.55
CA VAL A 475 -0.77 26.65 -4.55
C VAL A 475 -1.50 27.96 -4.28
N PRO A 476 -0.94 29.12 -4.70
CA PRO A 476 -1.68 30.36 -4.69
C PRO A 476 -2.82 30.31 -5.71
N LYS A 477 -3.96 30.86 -5.34
CA LYS A 477 -5.12 31.00 -6.22
C LYS A 477 -4.76 31.96 -7.37
N GLU A 478 -4.86 31.47 -8.61
CA GLU A 478 -4.61 32.32 -9.77
C GLU A 478 -5.69 33.41 -9.89
N SER A 479 -5.28 34.67 -9.91
CA SER A 479 -6.16 35.79 -10.28
C SER A 479 -6.63 35.58 -11.72
N HIS A 480 -7.95 35.52 -11.93
CA HIS A 480 -8.60 35.22 -13.22
C HIS A 480 -7.89 35.83 -14.45
N LYS A 481 -7.09 35.03 -15.16
CA LYS A 481 -6.65 35.33 -16.54
C LYS A 481 -7.79 35.21 -17.57
N GLY A 482 -8.96 34.73 -17.15
CA GLY A 482 -10.09 34.35 -18.01
C GLY A 482 -10.92 35.49 -18.61
N TYR A 483 -10.76 36.75 -18.19
CA TYR A 483 -11.59 37.83 -18.72
C TYR A 483 -11.20 38.28 -20.14
N LEU A 484 -10.00 37.94 -20.62
CA LEU A 484 -9.54 38.36 -21.95
C LEU A 484 -9.75 37.31 -23.04
N ASN A 485 -9.98 36.02 -22.71
CA ASN A 485 -10.26 34.99 -23.71
C ASN A 485 -10.84 33.68 -23.12
N PRO A 486 -12.17 33.46 -23.13
CA PRO A 486 -12.83 32.27 -22.55
C PRO A 486 -12.46 30.93 -23.22
N ILE A 487 -11.96 30.98 -24.46
CA ILE A 487 -11.57 29.79 -25.23
C ILE A 487 -10.12 29.36 -24.90
N ALA A 488 -9.29 30.27 -24.41
CA ALA A 488 -7.92 29.97 -23.99
C ALA A 488 -7.84 29.47 -22.53
N SER A 489 -8.85 29.72 -21.70
CA SER A 489 -8.87 29.29 -20.30
C SER A 489 -9.12 27.79 -20.10
N SER A 490 -9.73 27.11 -21.07
CA SER A 490 -9.93 25.64 -21.05
C SER A 490 -8.76 24.88 -21.65
N ALA A 491 -7.93 25.52 -22.47
CA ALA A 491 -6.72 24.94 -23.05
C ALA A 491 -5.57 25.05 -22.04
N GLY A 492 -5.52 24.13 -21.06
CA GLY A 492 -4.41 24.01 -20.11
C GLY A 492 -4.79 24.01 -18.64
N GLN A 493 -6.08 24.10 -18.28
CA GLN A 493 -6.52 23.81 -16.91
C GLN A 493 -6.42 22.31 -16.66
N SER A 494 -5.35 21.90 -15.95
CA SER A 494 -5.16 20.51 -15.51
C SER A 494 -5.92 20.19 -14.21
N ALA A 495 -6.43 21.20 -13.49
CA ALA A 495 -7.06 21.03 -12.20
C ALA A 495 -8.57 20.76 -12.31
N THR A 496 -9.09 19.90 -11.44
CA THR A 496 -10.50 19.52 -11.38
C THR A 496 -11.37 20.67 -10.85
N ASP A 497 -12.46 21.02 -11.56
CA ASP A 497 -13.46 21.98 -11.07
C ASP A 497 -14.43 21.29 -10.10
N TRP A 498 -14.04 21.23 -8.82
CA TRP A 498 -14.79 20.56 -7.77
C TRP A 498 -16.19 21.15 -7.53
N ASN A 499 -16.45 22.42 -7.82
CA ASN A 499 -17.80 22.99 -7.67
C ASN A 499 -18.78 22.45 -8.74
N THR A 500 -18.28 22.23 -9.95
CA THR A 500 -19.07 21.59 -11.01
C THR A 500 -19.19 20.10 -10.76
N VAL A 501 -18.09 19.42 -10.41
CA VAL A 501 -18.08 17.97 -10.17
C VAL A 501 -18.94 17.59 -8.97
N ARG A 502 -18.85 18.32 -7.85
CA ARG A 502 -19.68 18.07 -6.64
C ARG A 502 -21.17 18.02 -6.96
N ARG A 503 -21.66 18.99 -7.75
CA ARG A 503 -23.07 19.03 -8.17
C ARG A 503 -23.40 18.00 -9.24
N GLY A 504 -22.51 17.80 -10.21
CA GLY A 504 -22.75 16.91 -11.36
C GLY A 504 -22.70 15.42 -11.01
N LEU A 505 -21.87 15.05 -10.03
CA LEU A 505 -21.68 13.67 -9.57
C LEU A 505 -22.24 13.41 -8.17
N GLN A 506 -22.91 14.39 -7.56
CA GLN A 506 -23.50 14.28 -6.22
C GLN A 506 -22.48 13.80 -5.16
N LEU A 507 -21.32 14.46 -5.11
CA LEU A 507 -20.20 14.05 -4.25
C LEU A 507 -20.41 14.30 -2.75
N TRP A 508 -21.54 14.89 -2.36
CA TRP A 508 -21.88 15.08 -0.95
C TRP A 508 -23.36 14.78 -0.71
N THR A 509 -23.65 13.98 0.30
CA THR A 509 -24.96 13.53 0.74
C THR A 509 -25.09 13.78 2.25
N ASP A 510 -26.07 14.57 2.67
CA ASP A 510 -26.22 14.91 4.10
C ASP A 510 -26.77 13.74 4.94
N ASP A 511 -27.66 12.92 4.36
CA ASP A 511 -28.38 11.85 5.06
C ASP A 511 -27.85 10.45 4.68
N VAL A 512 -26.59 10.17 5.02
CA VAL A 512 -25.94 8.88 4.71
C VAL A 512 -26.36 7.79 5.70
N GLN A 513 -26.79 6.65 5.18
CA GLN A 513 -27.09 5.46 5.99
C GLN A 513 -25.82 4.64 6.22
N GLU A 514 -25.19 4.77 7.38
CA GLU A 514 -23.91 4.10 7.66
C GLU A 514 -24.06 2.59 7.96
N ALA A 515 -25.17 2.19 8.57
CA ALA A 515 -25.42 0.79 8.97
C ALA A 515 -25.86 -0.11 7.79
N GLU A 516 -26.59 0.46 6.84
CA GLU A 516 -27.07 -0.21 5.63
C GLU A 516 -26.81 0.72 4.44
N PRO A 517 -25.53 0.85 4.00
CA PRO A 517 -25.15 1.83 3.00
C PRO A 517 -25.75 1.52 1.63
N THR A 518 -26.38 2.54 1.03
CA THR A 518 -26.94 2.48 -0.33
C THR A 518 -26.09 3.23 -1.36
N ASP A 519 -25.07 3.94 -0.91
CA ASP A 519 -24.16 4.76 -1.72
C ASP A 519 -22.74 4.71 -1.12
N ILE A 520 -21.71 4.95 -1.94
CA ILE A 520 -20.30 4.93 -1.56
C ILE A 520 -19.91 6.06 -0.59
N ALA A 521 -20.71 7.13 -0.49
CA ALA A 521 -20.52 8.25 0.44
C ALA A 521 -20.38 7.82 1.91
N TYR A 522 -20.89 6.64 2.29
CA TYR A 522 -20.74 6.08 3.64
C TYR A 522 -19.30 5.94 4.11
N ALA A 523 -18.33 5.81 3.19
CA ALA A 523 -16.92 5.69 3.53
C ALA A 523 -16.32 6.96 4.16
N PHE A 524 -16.96 8.12 3.92
CA PHE A 524 -16.56 9.43 4.46
C PHE A 524 -17.69 10.12 5.24
N SER A 525 -18.79 9.41 5.52
CA SER A 525 -19.99 9.94 6.19
C SER A 525 -20.54 11.22 5.53
N GLY A 526 -20.48 11.28 4.20
CA GLY A 526 -20.86 12.46 3.42
C GLY A 526 -20.57 12.28 1.95
#